data_AF-A0A7X8J3H8-F1
#
_entry.id   AF-A0A7X8J3H8-F1
#
_cell.length_a   1.000
_cell.length_b   1.000
_cell.length_c   1.000
_cell.angle_alpha   90.00
_cell.angle_beta   90.00
_cell.angle_gamma   90.00
#
_symmetry.space_group_name_H-M   'P 1'
#
loop_
_entity.id
_entity.type
_entity.pdbx_description
1 polymer ?
#
loop_
_entity_poly.entity_id
_entity_poly.type
_entity_poly.pdbx_seq_one_letter_code
_entity_poly.pdbx_strand_id
1 'polypeptide(L)'
;MRMKTGKYYIGDPCYVVEDQNDWIKLLEDTNYFENKNQSYKGQPIYCGGTAYGDGCYESNKGKCYGVDAGLLGIMPVEVIDIPETEAEFLGSIETFDKDFDVEIGKGLFIFGDIIIDTRE
;
A
#
# COMPACT_ATOMS: atom_id res chain seq x y z
N MET A 1 -12.84 -2.70 -1.09
CA MET A 1 -12.56 -4.12 -0.74
C MET A 1 -12.60 -4.27 0.77
N ARG A 2 -12.82 -5.48 1.31
CA ARG A 2 -12.74 -5.73 2.75
C ARG A 2 -11.51 -6.58 3.08
N MET A 3 -10.65 -6.10 3.96
CA MET A 3 -9.46 -6.80 4.45
C MET A 3 -9.68 -7.36 5.85
N LYS A 4 -8.89 -8.38 6.21
CA LYS A 4 -8.98 -9.05 7.51
C LYS A 4 -8.26 -8.26 8.59
N THR A 5 -8.63 -8.50 9.85
CA THR A 5 -7.81 -8.06 10.99
C THR A 5 -6.38 -8.60 10.85
N GLY A 6 -5.40 -7.81 11.27
CA GLY A 6 -3.99 -8.17 11.17
C GLY A 6 -3.09 -6.95 11.14
N LYS A 7 -1.82 -7.21 10.82
CA LYS A 7 -0.77 -6.20 10.70
C LYS A 7 -0.43 -5.96 9.24
N TYR A 8 -0.44 -4.70 8.83
CA TYR A 8 -0.30 -4.30 7.43
C TYR A 8 0.72 -3.18 7.30
N TYR A 9 1.50 -3.24 6.23
CA TYR A 9 2.27 -2.11 5.71
C TYR A 9 1.36 -1.24 4.85
N ILE A 10 1.42 0.07 5.05
CA ILE A 10 0.82 1.12 4.21
C ILE A 10 1.95 1.99 3.69
N GLY A 11 2.06 2.10 2.37
CA GLY A 11 3.12 2.87 1.71
C GLY A 11 3.28 2.48 0.24
N ASP A 12 4.37 2.91 -0.38
CA ASP A 12 4.69 2.53 -1.76
C ASP A 12 5.17 1.07 -1.80
N PRO A 13 4.49 0.18 -2.55
CA PRO A 13 4.89 -1.22 -2.68
C PRO A 13 6.32 -1.42 -3.17
N CYS A 14 6.92 -0.47 -3.91
CA CYS A 14 8.28 -0.61 -4.43
C CYS A 14 9.35 -0.68 -3.32
N TYR A 15 9.04 -0.22 -2.11
CA TYR A 15 9.96 -0.29 -0.97
C TYR A 15 9.96 -1.63 -0.26
N VAL A 16 8.91 -2.42 -0.43
CA VAL A 16 8.67 -3.66 0.35
C VAL A 16 8.63 -4.92 -0.51
N VAL A 17 8.70 -4.76 -1.84
CA VAL A 17 8.95 -5.82 -2.81
C VAL A 17 10.39 -5.65 -3.31
N GLU A 18 11.34 -6.34 -2.66
CA GLU A 18 12.77 -6.11 -2.84
C GLU A 18 13.32 -6.80 -4.10
N ASP A 19 12.82 -8.01 -4.42
CA ASP A 19 13.26 -8.71 -5.62
C ASP A 19 12.69 -8.04 -6.88
N GLN A 20 13.59 -7.63 -7.78
CA GLN A 20 13.22 -6.91 -9.00
C GLN A 20 12.33 -7.75 -9.94
N ASN A 21 12.51 -9.07 -10.00
CA ASN A 21 11.66 -9.92 -10.84
C ASN A 21 10.26 -10.04 -10.25
N ASP A 22 10.17 -10.19 -8.92
CA ASP A 22 8.89 -10.19 -8.22
C ASP A 22 8.17 -8.85 -8.36
N TRP A 23 8.89 -7.73 -8.33
CA TRP A 23 8.34 -6.40 -8.58
C TRP A 23 7.76 -6.27 -10.00
N ILE A 24 8.55 -6.60 -11.03
CA ILE A 24 8.09 -6.56 -12.42
C ILE A 24 6.87 -7.46 -12.60
N LYS A 25 6.92 -8.68 -12.08
CA LYS A 25 5.82 -9.63 -12.16
C LYS A 25 4.57 -9.11 -11.45
N LEU A 26 4.71 -8.51 -10.27
CA LEU A 26 3.59 -7.93 -9.54
C LEU A 26 2.91 -6.82 -10.34
N LEU A 27 3.69 -5.93 -10.97
CA LEU A 27 3.17 -4.89 -11.86
C LEU A 27 2.43 -5.50 -13.06
N GLU A 28 3.00 -6.50 -13.72
CA GLU A 28 2.37 -7.18 -14.86
C GLU A 28 1.07 -7.90 -14.46
N ASP A 29 1.10 -8.70 -13.39
CA ASP A 29 -0.04 -9.48 -12.90
C ASP A 29 -1.21 -8.57 -12.46
N THR A 30 -0.90 -7.38 -11.94
CA THR A 30 -1.90 -6.41 -11.48
C THR A 30 -2.30 -5.38 -12.54
N ASN A 31 -1.72 -5.44 -13.75
CA ASN A 31 -1.82 -4.39 -14.76
C ASN A 31 -1.53 -3.00 -14.15
N TYR A 32 -0.35 -2.85 -13.54
CA TYR A 32 0.07 -1.65 -12.82
C TYR A 32 -0.96 -1.21 -11.77
N PHE A 33 -1.50 -2.17 -11.02
CA PHE A 33 -2.54 -1.99 -10.01
C PHE A 33 -3.87 -1.40 -10.51
N GLU A 34 -4.16 -1.47 -11.82
CA GLU A 34 -5.50 -1.15 -12.36
C GLU A 34 -6.49 -2.31 -12.17
N ASN A 35 -5.99 -3.54 -11.97
CA ASN A 35 -6.84 -4.71 -11.74
C ASN A 35 -7.52 -4.63 -10.36
N LYS A 36 -8.78 -5.11 -10.29
CA LYS A 36 -9.55 -5.17 -9.03
C LYS A 36 -9.06 -6.25 -8.07
N ASN A 37 -8.55 -7.35 -8.61
CA ASN A 37 -8.01 -8.46 -7.83
C ASN A 37 -6.50 -8.34 -7.85
N GLN A 38 -5.92 -8.02 -6.69
CA GLN A 38 -4.48 -7.84 -6.52
C GLN A 38 -4.03 -8.76 -5.39
N SER A 39 -2.95 -9.49 -5.62
CA SER A 39 -2.38 -10.38 -4.61
C SER A 39 -0.89 -10.47 -4.75
N TYR A 40 -0.18 -10.60 -3.63
CA TYR A 40 1.25 -10.84 -3.59
C TYR A 40 1.55 -12.00 -2.65
N LYS A 41 2.36 -12.96 -3.11
CA LYS A 41 2.66 -14.24 -2.42
C LYS A 41 1.41 -14.97 -1.88
N GLY A 42 0.31 -14.89 -2.62
CA GLY A 42 -0.95 -15.56 -2.28
C GLY A 42 -1.84 -14.81 -1.27
N GLN A 43 -1.41 -13.66 -0.77
CA GLN A 43 -2.24 -12.82 0.10
C GLN A 43 -2.86 -11.63 -0.67
N PRO A 44 -4.08 -11.20 -0.32
CA PRO A 44 -4.71 -10.03 -0.92
C PRO A 44 -3.96 -8.76 -0.51
N ILE A 45 -3.71 -7.91 -1.51
CA ILE A 45 -3.16 -6.56 -1.34
C ILE A 45 -4.08 -5.56 -2.02
N TYR A 46 -3.91 -4.27 -1.75
CA TYR A 46 -4.62 -3.24 -2.49
C TYR A 46 -3.79 -1.98 -2.64
N CYS A 47 -3.41 -1.68 -3.87
CA CYS A 47 -2.61 -0.51 -4.22
C CYS A 47 -3.26 0.19 -5.41
N GLY A 48 -2.84 1.43 -5.65
CA GLY A 48 -3.24 2.19 -6.81
C GLY A 48 -2.36 3.42 -7.02
N GLY A 49 -2.50 4.03 -8.19
CA GLY A 49 -1.79 5.26 -8.54
C GLY A 49 -2.24 6.45 -7.70
N THR A 50 -1.28 7.25 -7.25
CA THR A 50 -1.53 8.55 -6.61
C THR A 50 -2.03 9.57 -7.64
N ALA A 51 -2.56 10.72 -7.20
CA ALA A 51 -3.08 11.73 -8.13
C ALA A 51 -1.99 12.39 -8.99
N TYR A 52 -0.77 12.55 -8.46
CA TYR A 52 0.31 13.27 -9.12
C TYR A 52 1.60 12.46 -9.32
N GLY A 53 1.58 11.15 -9.05
CA GLY A 53 2.76 10.29 -9.10
C GLY A 53 3.60 10.41 -7.82
N ASP A 54 4.91 10.52 -7.98
CA ASP A 54 5.87 10.53 -6.87
C ASP A 54 5.69 11.74 -5.95
N GLY A 55 6.01 11.58 -4.66
CA GLY A 55 5.86 12.64 -3.67
C GLY A 55 5.86 12.17 -2.22
N CYS A 56 5.42 13.04 -1.31
CA CYS A 56 5.10 12.66 0.07
C CYS A 56 3.69 13.14 0.39
N TYR A 57 2.82 12.21 0.80
CA TYR A 57 1.41 12.48 1.04
C TYR A 57 1.07 12.27 2.51
N GLU A 58 0.41 13.26 3.13
CA GLU A 58 0.07 13.21 4.55
C GLU A 58 -1.29 12.52 4.76
N SER A 59 -1.39 11.74 5.82
CA SER A 59 -2.65 11.16 6.29
C SER A 59 -3.40 12.09 7.25
N ASN A 60 -4.68 11.81 7.46
CA ASN A 60 -5.48 12.39 8.54
C ASN A 60 -4.92 12.15 9.97
N LYS A 61 -3.90 11.29 10.12
CA LYS A 61 -3.23 11.00 11.39
C LYS A 61 -1.88 11.73 11.53
N GLY A 62 -1.51 12.58 10.57
CA GLY A 62 -0.26 13.35 10.60
C GLY A 62 0.99 12.57 10.20
N LYS A 63 0.82 11.38 9.61
CA LYS A 63 1.92 10.57 9.07
C LYS A 63 2.08 10.86 7.58
N CYS A 64 3.30 11.14 7.13
CA CYS A 64 3.65 11.34 5.72
C CYS A 64 4.16 10.04 5.10
N TYR A 65 3.74 9.76 3.87
CA TYR A 65 4.09 8.56 3.11
C TYR A 65 4.86 8.97 1.86
N GLY A 66 6.13 8.60 1.80
CA GLY A 66 6.94 8.75 0.58
C GLY A 66 6.46 7.79 -0.51
N VAL A 67 6.53 8.23 -1.77
CA VAL A 67 6.11 7.51 -2.96
C VAL A 67 7.12 7.78 -4.08
N ASP A 68 7.70 6.71 -4.66
CA ASP A 68 8.74 6.75 -5.70
C ASP A 68 8.36 6.00 -6.98
N ALA A 69 7.27 5.22 -6.95
CA ALA A 69 6.71 4.54 -8.10
C ALA A 69 5.36 5.12 -8.54
N GLY A 70 4.96 6.27 -7.96
CA GLY A 70 3.63 6.84 -8.12
C GLY A 70 2.50 5.97 -7.57
N LEU A 71 2.82 5.04 -6.66
CA LEU A 71 1.90 4.04 -6.13
C LEU A 71 1.80 4.15 -4.60
N LEU A 72 0.60 3.90 -4.09
CA LEU A 72 0.35 3.83 -2.65
C LEU A 72 -0.62 2.70 -2.39
N GLY A 73 -0.43 1.96 -1.31
CA GLY A 73 -1.29 0.82 -1.02
C GLY A 73 -1.12 0.22 0.35
N ILE A 74 -1.71 -0.95 0.51
CA ILE A 74 -1.70 -1.74 1.73
C ILE A 74 -1.35 -3.20 1.44
N MET A 75 -0.41 -3.74 2.22
CA MET A 75 0.11 -5.11 2.08
C MET A 75 0.23 -5.78 3.46
N PRO A 76 -0.14 -7.06 3.63
CA PRO A 76 0.13 -7.78 4.88
C PRO A 76 1.63 -7.83 5.18
N VAL A 77 2.03 -7.60 6.43
CA VAL A 77 3.46 -7.64 6.83
C VAL A 77 4.07 -9.03 6.68
N GLU A 78 3.25 -10.09 6.65
CA GLU A 78 3.75 -11.46 6.45
C GLU A 78 4.22 -11.77 5.02
N VAL A 79 3.90 -10.91 4.03
CA VAL A 79 4.31 -11.13 2.63
C VAL A 79 5.37 -10.18 2.11
N ILE A 80 5.67 -9.09 2.82
CA ILE A 80 6.73 -8.15 2.40
C ILE A 80 8.11 -8.81 2.46
N ASP A 81 9.06 -8.31 1.66
CA ASP A 81 10.39 -8.89 1.51
C ASP A 81 11.39 -8.40 2.56
N ILE A 82 11.11 -7.25 3.16
CA ILE A 82 12.02 -6.57 4.09
C ILE A 82 11.56 -6.71 5.56
N PRO A 83 12.46 -6.52 6.54
CA PRO A 83 12.09 -6.52 7.95
C PRO A 83 11.05 -5.43 8.30
N GLU A 84 10.12 -5.74 9.21
CA GLU A 84 9.09 -4.80 9.68
C GLU A 84 9.68 -3.47 10.18
N THR A 85 10.84 -3.52 10.86
CA THR A 85 11.54 -2.33 11.35
C THR A 85 12.02 -1.42 10.23
N GLU A 86 12.37 -1.97 9.06
CA GLU A 86 12.78 -1.21 7.89
C GLU A 86 11.56 -0.66 7.14
N ALA A 87 10.54 -1.49 6.96
CA ALA A 87 9.26 -1.08 6.37
C ALA A 87 8.59 0.08 7.13
N GLU A 88 8.69 0.11 8.46
CA GLU A 88 8.18 1.22 9.28
C GLU A 88 8.85 2.57 8.97
N PHE A 89 10.10 2.59 8.50
CA PHE A 89 10.77 3.82 8.07
C PHE A 89 10.38 4.28 6.66
N LEU A 90 9.94 3.34 5.81
CA LEU A 90 9.59 3.57 4.41
C LEU A 90 8.06 3.76 4.21
N GLY A 91 7.28 3.75 5.28
CA GLY A 91 5.83 3.86 5.25
C GLY A 91 5.24 3.79 6.65
N SER A 92 4.19 2.98 6.84
CA SER A 92 3.59 2.72 8.15
C SER A 92 3.22 1.27 8.34
N ILE A 93 3.51 0.73 9.51
CA ILE A 93 2.99 -0.54 9.98
C ILE A 93 1.80 -0.27 10.91
N GLU A 94 0.63 -0.70 10.48
CA GLU A 94 -0.62 -0.49 11.19
C GLU A 94 -1.23 -1.83 11.59
N THR A 95 -1.70 -1.91 12.83
CA THR A 95 -2.43 -3.07 13.34
C THR A 95 -3.92 -2.75 13.37
N PHE A 96 -4.71 -3.55 12.64
CA PHE A 96 -6.15 -3.43 12.61
C PHE A 96 -6.77 -4.56 13.44
N ASP A 97 -7.36 -4.24 14.60
CA ASP A 97 -7.95 -5.22 15.54
C ASP A 97 -9.27 -5.85 15.05
N LYS A 98 -9.77 -5.42 13.88
CA LYS A 98 -11.00 -5.90 13.25
C LYS A 98 -10.88 -5.82 11.73
N ASP A 99 -11.67 -6.63 11.04
CA ASP A 99 -11.85 -6.51 9.59
C ASP A 99 -12.26 -5.07 9.23
N PHE A 100 -11.66 -4.54 8.17
CA PHE A 100 -11.80 -3.14 7.77
C PHE A 100 -11.99 -3.02 6.26
N ASP A 101 -12.53 -1.88 5.84
CA ASP A 101 -12.78 -1.59 4.44
C ASP A 101 -11.64 -0.74 3.88
N VAL A 102 -11.31 -1.00 2.62
CA VAL A 102 -10.30 -0.29 1.85
C VAL A 102 -10.92 0.27 0.59
N GLU A 103 -10.70 1.56 0.35
CA GLU A 103 -11.14 2.27 -0.83
C GLU A 103 -9.98 3.06 -1.42
N ILE A 104 -9.74 2.89 -2.72
CA ILE A 104 -8.73 3.64 -3.47
C ILE A 104 -9.41 4.15 -4.73
N GLY A 105 -9.32 5.46 -4.99
CA GLY A 105 -9.82 6.03 -6.22
C GLY A 105 -9.73 7.56 -6.27
N LYS A 106 -9.44 8.09 -7.46
CA LYS A 106 -9.38 9.54 -7.74
C LYS A 106 -8.48 10.30 -6.75
N GLY A 107 -7.33 9.71 -6.41
CA GLY A 107 -6.35 10.27 -5.49
C GLY A 107 -6.66 10.11 -4.00
N LEU A 108 -7.80 9.53 -3.63
CA LEU A 108 -8.16 9.27 -2.24
C LEU A 108 -7.89 7.81 -1.87
N PHE A 109 -7.19 7.60 -0.77
CA PHE A 109 -6.86 6.29 -0.21
C PHE A 109 -7.41 6.20 1.21
N ILE A 110 -8.26 5.20 1.45
CA ILE A 110 -8.89 4.94 2.75
C ILE A 110 -8.56 3.52 3.16
N PHE A 111 -7.91 3.37 4.33
CA PHE A 111 -7.57 2.09 4.95
C PHE A 111 -8.18 2.08 6.36
N GLY A 112 -9.41 1.58 6.49
CA GLY A 112 -10.15 1.67 7.74
C GLY A 112 -10.37 3.13 8.17
N ASP A 113 -9.66 3.59 9.19
CA ASP A 113 -9.73 4.96 9.73
C ASP A 113 -8.58 5.88 9.26
N ILE A 114 -7.67 5.36 8.44
CA ILE A 114 -6.56 6.09 7.83
C ILE A 114 -7.00 6.60 6.48
N ILE A 115 -6.85 7.90 6.25
CA ILE A 115 -7.24 8.59 5.02
C ILE A 115 -6.03 9.36 4.51
N ILE A 116 -5.66 9.15 3.25
CA ILE A 116 -4.58 9.87 2.56
C ILE A 116 -5.18 10.47 1.29
N ASP A 117 -5.15 11.80 1.19
CA ASP A 117 -5.59 12.53 0.00
C ASP A 117 -4.36 12.99 -0.79
N THR A 118 -4.12 12.35 -1.92
CA THR A 118 -2.93 12.63 -2.77
C THR A 118 -3.12 13.83 -3.70
N ARG A 119 -4.24 14.54 -3.59
CA ARG A 119 -4.55 15.73 -4.41
C ARG A 119 -4.16 17.05 -3.74
N GLU A 120 -3.85 17.00 -2.45
CA GLU A 120 -3.47 18.15 -1.61
C GLU A 120 -1.96 18.38 -1.62
#